data_AF-A0A7Y3PL45-F1
#
_entry.id   AF-A0A7Y3PL45-F1
#
_cell.length_a   1.000
_cell.length_b   1.000
_cell.length_c   1.000
_cell.angle_alpha   90.00
_cell.angle_beta   90.00
_cell.angle_gamma   90.00
#
_symmetry.space_group_name_H-M   'P 1'
#
loop_
_entity.id
_entity.type
_entity.pdbx_description
1 polymer ?
#
loop_
_entity_poly.entity_id
_entity_poly.type
_entity_poly.pdbx_seq_one_letter_code
_entity_poly.pdbx_strand_id
1 'polypeptide(L)' 'MHKSEKALKWGLRIHLFWYVIANLAQVLLWGILTPDHFFWPLWSILGWGIGLAIHFWAVRSKSRSFVRP' A
#
# COMPACT_ATOMS: atom_id res chain seq x y z
N MET A 1 20.67 9.94 8.50
CA MET A 1 19.46 10.21 9.32
C MET A 1 18.82 8.89 9.75
N HIS A 2 18.97 8.47 11.01
CA HIS A 2 18.27 7.30 11.54
C HIS A 2 16.80 7.67 11.76
N LYS A 3 15.88 7.16 10.92
CA LYS A 3 14.43 7.35 11.13
C LYS A 3 13.99 6.44 12.29
N SER A 4 13.18 6.98 13.21
CA SER A 4 12.63 6.21 14.32
C SER A 4 11.69 5.10 13.82
N GLU A 5 11.61 3.99 14.55
CA GLU A 5 10.71 2.86 14.19
C GLU A 5 9.25 3.30 14.11
N LYS A 6 8.83 4.23 14.98
CA LYS A 6 7.48 4.83 14.95
C LYS A 6 7.24 5.56 13.62
N ALA A 7 8.21 6.31 13.12
CA ALA A 7 8.11 7.00 11.84
C ALA A 7 8.00 6.02 10.66
N LEU A 8 8.71 4.89 10.70
CA LEU A 8 8.62 3.83 9.67
C LEU A 8 7.24 3.17 9.67
N LYS A 9 6.72 2.78 10.84
CA LYS A 9 5.38 2.18 10.98
C LYS A 9 4.29 3.18 10.57
N TRP A 10 4.45 4.46 10.89
CA TRP A 10 3.53 5.51 10.48
C TRP A 10 3.50 5.70 8.95
N GLY A 11 4.68 5.71 8.32
CA GLY A 11 4.79 5.75 6.86
C GLY A 11 4.02 4.60 6.20
N LEU A 12 4.21 3.37 6.69
CA LEU A 12 3.49 2.20 6.20
C LEU A 12 1.96 2.31 6.39
N ARG A 13 1.49 2.82 7.54
CA ARG A 13 0.06 3.03 7.81
C ARG A 13 -0.57 4.01 6.84
N ILE A 14 0.09 5.12 6.54
CA ILE A 14 -0.41 6.11 5.57
C ILE A 14 -0.49 5.50 4.17
N HIS A 15 0.52 4.73 3.75
CA HIS A 15 0.50 4.08 2.44
C HIS A 15 -0.61 3.03 2.34
N LEU A 16 -0.82 2.23 3.40
CA LEU A 16 -1.92 1.28 3.45
C LEU A 16 -3.28 1.99 3.42
N PHE A 17 -3.45 3.07 4.19
CA PHE A 17 -4.69 3.85 4.20
C PHE A 17 -5.03 4.38 2.82
N TRP A 18 -4.08 5.04 2.15
CA TRP A 18 -4.31 5.58 0.80
C TRP A 18 -4.45 4.48 -0.26
N TYR A 19 -3.75 3.36 -0.12
CA TYR A 19 -3.97 2.19 -0.97
C TYR A 19 -5.43 1.74 -0.91
N VAL A 20 -6.01 1.60 0.28
CA VAL A 20 -7.40 1.17 0.44
C VAL A 20 -8.37 2.24 -0.11
N ILE A 21 -8.24 3.49 0.33
CA ILE A 21 -9.16 4.57 -0.06
C ILE A 21 -9.14 4.81 -1.57
N ALA A 22 -7.97 4.90 -2.18
CA ALA A 22 -7.85 5.17 -3.61
C ALA A 22 -8.37 4.01 -4.46
N ASN A 23 -8.09 2.76 -4.09
CA ASN A 23 -8.60 1.61 -4.85
C ASN A 23 -10.12 1.44 -4.68
N LEU A 24 -10.67 1.66 -3.48
CA LEU A 24 -12.13 1.66 -3.29
C LEU A 24 -12.81 2.73 -4.14
N ALA A 25 -12.26 3.96 -4.16
CA ALA A 25 -12.77 5.03 -5.02
C ALA A 25 -12.74 4.63 -6.50
N GLN A 26 -11.65 4.01 -6.97
CA GLN A 26 -11.56 3.53 -8.35
C GLN A 26 -12.59 2.44 -8.67
N VAL A 27 -12.80 1.48 -7.77
CA VAL A 27 -13.81 0.42 -7.95
C VAL A 27 -15.22 1.01 -8.01
N LEU A 28 -15.54 1.96 -7.13
CA LEU A 28 -16.82 2.67 -7.17
C LEU A 28 -17.00 3.44 -8.47
N LEU A 29 -15.98 4.20 -8.90
CA LEU A 29 -16.03 4.95 -10.16
C LEU A 29 -16.18 4.02 -11.37
N TRP A 30 -15.47 2.90 -11.40
CA TRP A 30 -15.64 1.91 -12.47
C TRP A 30 -17.07 1.38 -12.51
N GLY A 31 -17.64 1.01 -11.36
CA GLY A 31 -19.01 0.47 -11.29
C GLY A 31 -20.09 1.49 -11.66
N ILE A 32 -19.86 2.78 -11.42
CA ILE A 32 -20.82 3.85 -11.73
C ILE A 32 -20.67 4.34 -13.18
N LEU A 33 -19.44 4.50 -13.67
CA LEU A 33 -19.15 5.21 -14.92
C LEU A 33 -18.81 4.30 -16.09
N THR A 34 -18.22 3.13 -15.83
CA THR A 34 -17.71 2.24 -16.89
C THR A 34 -17.98 0.74 -16.57
N PRO A 35 -19.21 0.34 -16.20
CA PRO A 35 -19.48 -1.02 -15.72
C PRO A 35 -19.33 -2.10 -16.81
N ASP A 36 -19.45 -1.71 -18.08
CA ASP A 36 -19.32 -2.54 -19.27
C ASP A 36 -17.88 -2.64 -19.79
N HIS A 37 -16.96 -1.84 -19.25
CA HIS A 37 -15.57 -1.85 -19.64
C HIS A 37 -14.76 -2.84 -18.80
N PHE A 38 -13.61 -3.24 -19.35
CA PHE A 38 -12.60 -3.97 -18.61
C PHE A 38 -12.34 -3.33 -17.23
N PHE A 39 -12.17 -4.17 -16.21
CA PHE A 39 -11.93 -3.77 -14.82
C PHE A 39 -10.56 -3.11 -14.64
N TRP A 40 -10.43 -1.87 -15.13
CA TRP A 40 -9.21 -1.09 -15.08
C TRP A 40 -8.67 -0.80 -13.66
N PRO A 41 -9.49 -0.78 -12.57
CA PRO A 41 -8.93 -0.67 -11.21
C PRO A 41 -7.93 -1.78 -10.87
N LEU A 42 -7.99 -2.92 -11.57
CA LEU A 42 -7.04 -4.03 -11.42
C LEU A 42 -5.58 -3.57 -11.49
N TRP A 43 -5.24 -2.70 -12.43
CA TRP A 43 -3.87 -2.25 -12.64
C TRP A 43 -3.34 -1.44 -11.45
N SER A 44 -4.18 -0.59 -10.86
CA SER A 44 -3.82 0.17 -9.64
C SER A 44 -3.68 -0.76 -8.44
N ILE A 45 -4.63 -1.69 -8.25
CA ILE A 45 -4.61 -2.67 -7.16
C ILE A 45 -3.32 -3.49 -7.19
N LEU A 46 -2.96 -4.03 -8.36
CA LEU A 46 -1.76 -4.85 -8.53
C LEU A 46 -0.48 -4.02 -8.43
N GLY A 47 -0.38 -2.93 -9.20
CA GLY A 47 0.83 -2.10 -9.26
C GLY A 47 1.17 -1.49 -7.90
N TRP A 48 0.19 -0.86 -7.25
CA TRP A 48 0.40 -0.26 -5.92
C TRP A 48 0.50 -1.33 -4.83
N GLY A 49 -0.18 -2.47 -5.00
CA GLY A 49 -0.13 -3.59 -4.06
C GLY A 49 1.26 -4.18 -3.95
N ILE A 50 1.97 -4.32 -5.08
CA ILE A 50 3.38 -4.74 -5.11
C ILE A 50 4.24 -3.73 -4.34
N GLY A 51 4.08 -2.43 -4.60
CA GLY A 51 4.83 -1.38 -3.88
C GLY A 51 4.57 -1.41 -2.37
N LEU A 52 3.32 -1.61 -1.96
CA LEU A 52 2.95 -1.73 -0.55
C LEU A 52 3.55 -2.98 0.11
N ALA A 53 3.55 -4.12 -0.60
CA ALA A 53 4.16 -5.36 -0.11
C ALA A 53 5.69 -5.19 0.10
N ILE A 54 6.37 -4.55 -0.85
CA ILE A 54 7.80 -4.23 -0.73
C ILE A 54 8.04 -3.30 0.47
N HIS A 55 7.20 -2.28 0.66
CA HIS A 55 7.32 -1.35 1.79
C HIS A 55 7.10 -2.08 3.13
N PHE A 56 6.10 -2.95 3.21
CA PHE A 56 5.85 -3.80 4.37
C PHE A 56 7.06 -4.68 4.70
N TRP A 57 7.64 -5.34 3.69
CA TRP A 57 8.85 -6.15 3.84
C TRP A 57 10.02 -5.32 4.37
N ALA A 58 10.24 -4.12 3.84
CA ALA A 58 11.33 -3.24 4.24
C ALA A 58 11.21 -2.83 5.73
N VAL A 59 10.00 -2.48 6.18
CA VAL A 59 9.73 -2.14 7.59
C VAL A 59 9.93 -3.35 8.50
N ARG A 60 9.44 -4.53 8.09
CA ARG A 60 9.60 -5.77 8.87
C ARG A 60 11.07 -6.21 8.97
N SER A 61 11.83 -6.08 7.89
CA SER A 61 13.26 -6.44 7.87
C SER A 61 14.08 -5.56 8.80
N LYS A 62 13.82 -4.25 8.82
CA LYS A 62 14.43 -3.29 9.76
C LYS A 62 14.08 -3.61 11.23
N SER A 63 12.88 -4.10 11.50
CA SER A 63 12.48 -4.53 12.84
C SER A 63 13.21 -5.82 13.27
N ARG A 64 13.43 -6.77 12.34
CA ARG A 64 14.16 -8.02 12.65
C ARG A 64 15.65 -7.83 12.92
N SER A 65 16.30 -6.87 12.27
CA SER A 65 17.73 -6.60 12.49
C SER A 65 18.03 -6.03 13.88
N PHE A 66 17.04 -5.48 14.58
CA PHE A 66 17.20 -4.94 15.93
C PHE A 66 17.04 -6.00 17.04
N VAL A 67 16.58 -7.21 16.68
CA VAL A 67 16.31 -8.33 17.61
C VAL A 67 17.42 -9.39 17.58
N ARG A 68 18.42 -9.26 16.69
CA ARG A 68 19.62 -10.11 16.72
C ARG A 68 20.77 -9.34 17.39
N PRO A 69 21.15 -9.68 18.64
CA PRO A 69 22.38 -9.16 19.26
C PRO A 69 23.63 -9.69 18.55
#